data_AF-A0AAN7SWE5-F1
#
_entry.id   AF-A0AAN7SWE5-F1
#
_cell.length_a   1.000
_cell.length_b   1.000
_cell.length_c   1.000
_cell.angle_alpha   90.00
_cell.angle_beta   90.00
_cell.angle_gamma   90.00
#
_symmetry.space_group_name_H-M   'P 1'
#
loop_
_entity.id
_entity.type
_entity.pdbx_description
1 polymer ?
#
loop_
_entity_poly.entity_id
_entity_poly.type
_entity_poly.pdbx_seq_one_letter_code
_entity_poly.pdbx_strand_id
1 'polypeptide(L)'
;MKTGTDSEIKNTAETKASQLDAAETKTPPFSNYQRILAFGTRIEHVGIFVAIACAAASGVAFPLMNIVFGNLTADFTEYFLPGNNVTEQQFKHQVSQATLYIVYLFIGKFFLSYVSLFCFRTTGLRISAALRLAYMQSLFSQPIRKLDQVSAGTVTSTITTASNTIQVSISDRLHLLFQSLSLMISAYAIAFRYSWALTLATSSALLFMLCVFGVTAPRLLKLEKQMGETDAKHATVAAEVISSIRTVFSLGAQVRLTQKHSKWVEEAHKQGLKQAPWFASQMAFMFFALYAVYALAFWFGLKLFREGHIGNVGTVIM
;
A
#
# COMPACT_ATOMS: atom_id res chain seq x y z
N MET A 1 50.97 25.94 12.18
CA MET A 1 50.32 26.41 10.93
C MET A 1 49.82 25.24 10.08
N LYS A 2 49.13 24.25 10.67
CA LYS A 2 48.62 23.03 10.00
C LYS A 2 47.14 22.73 10.29
N THR A 3 46.46 23.60 11.03
CA THR A 3 45.09 23.37 11.52
C THR A 3 44.01 24.09 10.71
N GLY A 4 44.38 24.96 9.76
CA GLY A 4 43.42 25.70 8.93
C GLY A 4 43.02 24.98 7.63
N THR A 5 43.91 24.18 7.06
CA THR A 5 43.69 23.54 5.75
C THR A 5 42.85 22.26 5.87
N ASP A 6 42.99 21.51 6.96
CA ASP A 6 42.17 20.31 7.21
C ASP A 6 40.71 20.65 7.58
N SER A 7 40.46 21.81 8.19
CA SER A 7 39.09 22.26 8.52
C SER A 7 38.34 22.79 7.29
N GLU A 8 39.02 23.44 6.34
CA GLU A 8 38.44 23.85 5.05
C GLU A 8 38.14 22.66 4.15
N ILE A 9 38.99 21.62 4.13
CA ILE A 9 38.74 20.40 3.36
C ILE A 9 37.57 19.60 3.96
N LYS A 10 37.47 19.54 5.30
CA LYS A 10 36.31 18.94 5.99
C LYS A 10 35.02 19.70 5.72
N ASN A 11 35.02 21.03 5.81
CA ASN A 11 33.86 21.86 5.51
C ASN A 11 33.44 21.76 4.03
N THR A 12 34.39 21.66 3.11
CA THR A 12 34.10 21.52 1.67
C THR A 12 33.58 20.12 1.33
N ALA A 13 34.04 19.07 2.03
CA ALA A 13 33.52 17.71 1.91
C ALA A 13 32.13 17.56 2.55
N GLU A 14 31.89 18.19 3.72
CA GLU A 14 30.57 18.23 4.38
C GLU A 14 29.56 19.07 3.57
N THR A 15 30.00 20.16 2.95
CA THR A 15 29.16 20.98 2.06
C THR A 15 28.83 20.25 0.75
N LYS A 16 29.77 19.49 0.17
CA LYS A 16 29.51 18.65 -1.02
C LYS A 16 28.66 17.42 -0.72
N ALA A 17 28.83 16.79 0.45
CA ALA A 17 27.98 15.68 0.90
C ALA A 17 26.55 16.15 1.19
N SER A 18 26.40 17.30 1.86
CA SER A 18 25.10 17.96 2.11
C SER A 18 24.41 18.39 0.80
N GLN A 19 25.17 18.83 -0.21
CA GLN A 19 24.62 19.15 -1.54
C GLN A 19 24.26 17.91 -2.38
N LEU A 20 24.93 16.77 -2.19
CA LEU A 20 24.60 15.51 -2.85
C LEU A 20 23.31 14.89 -2.24
N ASP A 21 23.16 14.95 -0.92
CA ASP A 21 21.97 14.48 -0.19
C ASP A 21 20.73 15.38 -0.46
N ALA A 22 20.95 16.67 -0.70
CA ALA A 22 19.86 17.62 -1.04
C ALA A 22 19.31 17.44 -2.46
N ALA A 23 20.07 16.83 -3.39
CA ALA A 23 19.66 16.64 -4.78
C ALA A 23 18.78 15.40 -4.99
N GLU A 24 18.87 14.38 -4.14
CA GLU A 24 18.09 13.13 -4.24
C GLU A 24 16.71 13.18 -3.56
N THR A 25 16.36 14.29 -2.90
CA THR A 25 15.13 14.39 -2.09
C THR A 25 14.09 15.35 -2.70
N LYS A 26 14.01 15.48 -4.03
CA LYS A 26 12.81 16.05 -4.66
C LYS A 26 11.86 14.92 -5.00
N THR A 27 10.78 14.81 -4.23
CA THR A 27 9.62 13.99 -4.61
C THR A 27 9.24 14.37 -6.06
N PRO A 28 9.24 13.40 -7.00
CA PRO A 28 8.93 13.72 -8.38
C PRO A 28 7.53 14.34 -8.46
N PRO A 29 7.33 15.44 -9.19
CA PRO A 29 6.04 16.12 -9.26
C PRO A 29 4.96 15.19 -9.83
N PHE A 30 3.71 15.35 -9.38
CA PHE A 30 2.55 14.58 -9.88
C PHE A 30 2.37 14.64 -11.41
N SER A 31 2.91 15.68 -12.04
CA SER A 31 3.00 15.83 -13.50
C SER A 31 3.73 14.65 -14.17
N ASN A 32 4.71 14.02 -13.51
CA ASN A 32 5.40 12.84 -14.05
C ASN A 32 4.49 11.61 -14.14
N TYR A 33 3.56 11.42 -13.19
CA TYR A 33 2.57 10.34 -13.27
C TYR A 33 1.60 10.56 -14.42
N GLN A 34 1.14 11.81 -14.62
CA GLN A 34 0.30 12.17 -15.77
C GLN A 34 1.05 11.98 -17.09
N ARG A 35 2.35 12.31 -17.14
CA ARG A 35 3.19 12.12 -18.34
C ARG A 35 3.39 10.65 -18.68
N ILE A 36 3.49 9.77 -17.68
CA ILE A 36 3.59 8.31 -17.88
C ILE A 36 2.26 7.74 -18.38
N LEU A 37 1.13 8.19 -17.83
CA LEU A 37 -0.21 7.79 -18.28
C LEU A 37 -0.55 8.33 -19.68
N ALA A 38 0.01 9.48 -20.06
CA ALA A 38 -0.15 10.09 -21.37
C ALA A 38 0.51 9.33 -22.53
N PHE A 39 1.35 8.32 -22.27
CA PHE A 39 1.85 7.41 -23.31
C PHE A 39 0.78 6.45 -23.84
N GLY A 40 -0.38 6.37 -23.19
CA GLY A 40 -1.51 5.56 -23.66
C GLY A 40 -2.21 6.17 -24.87
N THR A 41 -2.59 5.36 -25.84
CA THR A 41 -3.51 5.76 -26.92
C THR A 41 -4.93 6.05 -26.37
N ARG A 42 -5.82 6.61 -27.20
CA ARG A 42 -7.19 7.00 -26.76
C ARG A 42 -8.01 5.82 -26.23
N ILE A 43 -7.76 4.61 -26.72
CA ILE A 43 -8.45 3.37 -26.31
C ILE A 43 -8.09 2.99 -24.88
N GLU A 44 -6.82 3.17 -24.49
CA GLU A 44 -6.30 2.88 -23.15
C GLU A 44 -6.85 3.87 -22.13
N HIS A 45 -7.02 5.14 -22.52
CA HIS A 45 -7.65 6.14 -21.67
C HIS A 45 -9.13 5.80 -21.39
N VAL A 46 -9.87 5.37 -22.41
CA VAL A 46 -11.26 4.88 -22.23
C VAL A 46 -11.27 3.62 -21.36
N GLY A 47 -10.34 2.69 -21.61
CA GLY A 47 -10.19 1.48 -20.80
C GLY A 47 -9.96 1.80 -19.33
N ILE A 48 -9.02 2.69 -19.01
CA ILE A 48 -8.76 3.13 -17.63
C ILE A 48 -10.01 3.74 -16.99
N PHE A 49 -10.75 4.58 -17.72
CA PHE A 49 -11.97 5.19 -17.18
C PHE A 49 -13.03 4.13 -16.81
N VAL A 50 -13.26 3.16 -17.70
CA VAL A 50 -14.17 2.03 -17.44
C VAL A 50 -13.65 1.19 -16.26
N ALA A 51 -12.34 0.94 -16.20
CA ALA A 51 -11.72 0.17 -15.13
C ALA A 51 -11.87 0.83 -13.76
N ILE A 52 -11.75 2.17 -13.69
CA ILE A 52 -11.97 2.96 -12.48
C ILE A 52 -13.45 2.89 -12.06
N ALA A 53 -14.39 3.05 -13.00
CA ALA A 53 -15.81 2.96 -12.69
C ALA A 53 -16.18 1.57 -12.13
N CYS A 54 -15.69 0.49 -12.76
CA CYS A 54 -15.88 -0.87 -12.27
C CYS A 54 -15.17 -1.14 -10.94
N ALA A 55 -13.94 -0.61 -10.73
CA ALA A 55 -13.23 -0.71 -9.46
C ALA A 55 -14.03 -0.04 -8.34
N ALA A 56 -14.51 1.18 -8.59
CA ALA A 56 -15.32 1.93 -7.64
C ALA A 56 -16.59 1.16 -7.27
N ALA A 57 -17.35 0.68 -8.27
CA ALA A 57 -18.55 -0.11 -8.04
C ALA A 57 -18.27 -1.42 -7.28
N SER A 58 -17.15 -2.09 -7.56
CA SER A 58 -16.73 -3.30 -6.83
C SER A 58 -16.39 -3.03 -5.36
N GLY A 59 -15.92 -1.82 -5.01
CA GLY A 59 -15.59 -1.41 -3.66
C GLY A 59 -16.82 -1.20 -2.76
N VAL A 60 -17.95 -0.81 -3.35
CA VAL A 60 -19.23 -0.59 -2.64
C VAL A 60 -19.88 -1.91 -2.19
N ALA A 61 -19.48 -3.05 -2.77
CA ALA A 61 -20.04 -4.36 -2.46
C ALA A 61 -19.94 -4.74 -0.97
N PHE A 62 -18.82 -4.44 -0.31
CA PHE A 62 -18.63 -4.79 1.11
C PHE A 62 -19.58 -4.01 2.04
N PRO A 63 -19.70 -2.67 1.94
CA PRO A 63 -20.69 -1.92 2.72
C PRO A 63 -22.13 -2.33 2.46
N LEU A 64 -22.48 -2.64 1.20
CA LEU A 64 -23.82 -3.14 0.86
C LEU A 64 -24.10 -4.50 1.50
N MET A 65 -23.09 -5.39 1.57
CA MET A 65 -23.21 -6.66 2.27
C MET A 65 -23.51 -6.44 3.76
N ASN A 66 -22.84 -5.49 4.43
CA ASN A 66 -23.11 -5.18 5.83
C ASN A 66 -24.57 -4.78 6.06
N ILE A 67 -25.17 -3.97 5.17
CA ILE A 67 -26.58 -3.59 5.27
C ILE A 67 -27.49 -4.83 5.20
N VAL A 68 -27.26 -5.71 4.22
CA VAL A 68 -28.09 -6.93 4.11
C VAL A 68 -27.93 -7.81 5.35
N PHE A 69 -26.71 -7.92 5.87
CA PHE A 69 -26.42 -8.69 7.08
C PHE A 69 -27.06 -8.11 8.33
N GLY A 70 -27.05 -6.78 8.48
CA GLY A 70 -27.71 -6.14 9.61
C GLY A 70 -29.23 -6.27 9.56
N ASN A 71 -29.85 -6.20 8.37
CA ASN A 71 -31.28 -6.45 8.20
C ASN A 71 -31.63 -7.89 8.54
N LEU A 72 -30.82 -8.85 8.07
CA LEU A 72 -30.98 -10.26 8.43
C LEU A 72 -30.88 -10.43 9.96
N THR A 73 -29.91 -9.79 10.61
CA THR A 73 -29.77 -9.87 12.08
C THR A 73 -30.97 -9.25 12.81
N ALA A 74 -31.54 -8.17 12.28
CA ALA A 74 -32.78 -7.58 12.78
C ALA A 74 -33.96 -8.56 12.66
N ASP A 75 -34.16 -9.18 11.49
CA ASP A 75 -35.23 -10.16 11.25
C ASP A 75 -35.12 -11.38 12.19
N PHE A 76 -33.89 -11.87 12.41
CA PHE A 76 -33.61 -12.93 13.39
C PHE A 76 -33.96 -12.50 14.82
N THR A 77 -33.56 -11.29 15.21
CA THR A 77 -33.85 -10.75 16.55
C THR A 77 -35.35 -10.62 16.76
N GLU A 78 -36.07 -10.10 15.75
CA GLU A 78 -37.51 -9.90 15.75
C GLU A 78 -38.30 -11.21 15.86
N TYR A 79 -37.82 -12.30 15.25
CA TYR A 79 -38.44 -13.62 15.35
C TYR A 79 -38.28 -14.26 16.74
N PHE A 80 -37.13 -14.06 17.40
CA PHE A 80 -36.84 -14.64 18.71
C PHE A 80 -37.34 -13.80 19.90
N LEU A 81 -37.90 -12.60 19.65
CA LEU A 81 -38.52 -11.77 20.67
C LEU A 81 -39.89 -12.36 21.11
N PRO A 82 -40.11 -12.58 22.42
CA PRO A 82 -41.36 -13.16 22.91
C PRO A 82 -42.53 -12.18 22.71
N GLY A 83 -43.59 -12.63 22.01
CA GLY A 83 -44.81 -11.86 21.78
C GLY A 83 -45.03 -11.39 20.33
N ASN A 84 -44.21 -11.85 19.38
CA ASN A 84 -44.32 -11.42 17.99
C ASN A 84 -45.16 -12.38 17.13
N ASN A 85 -45.96 -11.83 16.20
CA ASN A 85 -46.89 -12.58 15.34
C ASN A 85 -46.25 -13.05 14.02
N VAL A 86 -44.93 -13.24 13.99
CA VAL A 86 -44.21 -13.59 12.76
C VAL A 86 -44.36 -15.09 12.50
N THR A 87 -45.01 -15.43 11.40
CA THR A 87 -45.19 -16.83 10.99
C THR A 87 -43.86 -17.41 10.48
N GLU A 88 -43.58 -18.68 10.77
CA GLU A 88 -42.36 -19.39 10.32
C GLU A 88 -42.10 -19.25 8.80
N GLN A 89 -43.18 -19.26 8.00
CA GLN A 89 -43.11 -19.09 6.55
C GLN A 89 -42.60 -17.71 6.14
N GLN A 90 -43.03 -16.66 6.84
CA GLN A 90 -42.62 -15.27 6.55
C GLN A 90 -41.15 -15.04 6.92
N PHE A 91 -40.72 -15.61 8.04
CA PHE A 91 -39.32 -15.61 8.45
C PHE A 91 -38.42 -16.35 7.44
N LYS A 92 -38.79 -17.58 7.04
CA LYS A 92 -38.06 -18.34 6.01
C LYS A 92 -37.97 -17.60 4.68
N HIS A 93 -39.03 -16.91 4.28
CA HIS A 93 -39.06 -16.10 3.06
C HIS A 93 -38.09 -14.91 3.14
N GLN A 94 -38.08 -14.15 4.25
CA GLN A 94 -37.15 -13.02 4.46
C GLN A 94 -35.69 -13.47 4.44
N VAL A 95 -35.35 -14.55 5.16
CA VAL A 95 -33.99 -15.10 5.19
C VAL A 95 -33.56 -15.62 3.81
N SER A 96 -34.46 -16.28 3.08
CA SER A 96 -34.18 -16.74 1.71
C SER A 96 -33.92 -15.56 0.76
N GLN A 97 -34.72 -14.51 0.85
CA GLN A 97 -34.57 -13.30 0.05
C GLN A 97 -33.26 -12.55 0.37
N ALA A 98 -32.92 -12.39 1.65
CA ALA A 98 -31.64 -11.80 2.08
C ALA A 98 -30.43 -12.62 1.58
N THR A 99 -30.52 -13.95 1.64
CA THR A 99 -29.48 -14.84 1.10
C THR A 99 -29.31 -14.65 -0.41
N LEU A 100 -30.42 -14.58 -1.16
CA LEU A 100 -30.38 -14.31 -2.59
C LEU A 100 -29.75 -12.95 -2.92
N TYR A 101 -30.04 -11.90 -2.14
CA TYR A 101 -29.40 -10.60 -2.32
C TYR A 101 -27.87 -10.67 -2.13
N ILE A 102 -27.39 -11.39 -1.11
CA ILE A 102 -25.94 -11.60 -0.92
C ILE A 102 -25.35 -12.31 -2.13
N VAL A 103 -25.98 -13.40 -2.60
CA VAL A 103 -25.48 -14.16 -3.76
C VAL A 103 -25.40 -13.28 -5.01
N TYR A 104 -26.47 -12.55 -5.36
CA TYR A 104 -26.47 -11.67 -6.53
C TYR A 104 -25.44 -10.53 -6.42
N LEU A 105 -25.27 -9.98 -5.23
CA LEU A 105 -24.27 -8.94 -4.95
C LEU A 105 -22.85 -9.47 -5.18
N PHE A 106 -22.52 -10.68 -4.68
CA PHE A 106 -21.20 -11.28 -4.88
C PHE A 106 -20.93 -11.69 -6.33
N ILE A 107 -21.95 -12.16 -7.05
CA ILE A 107 -21.86 -12.42 -8.49
C ILE A 107 -21.54 -11.10 -9.22
N GLY A 108 -22.28 -10.03 -8.93
CA GLY A 108 -22.02 -8.70 -9.48
C GLY A 108 -20.60 -8.20 -9.16
N LYS A 109 -20.17 -8.31 -7.90
CA LYS A 109 -18.81 -7.96 -7.46
C LYS A 109 -17.76 -8.76 -8.24
N PHE A 110 -17.95 -10.07 -8.42
CA PHE A 110 -17.01 -10.93 -9.15
C PHE A 110 -16.80 -10.43 -10.58
N PHE A 111 -17.90 -10.17 -11.31
CA PHE A 111 -17.81 -9.65 -12.68
C PHE A 111 -17.18 -8.26 -12.75
N LEU A 112 -17.60 -7.33 -11.89
CA LEU A 112 -17.04 -5.96 -11.85
C LEU A 112 -15.55 -5.95 -11.51
N SER A 113 -15.15 -6.75 -10.51
CA SER A 113 -13.76 -6.88 -10.10
C SER A 113 -12.92 -7.52 -11.20
N TYR A 114 -13.44 -8.54 -11.88
CA TYR A 114 -12.76 -9.20 -12.99
C TYR A 114 -12.53 -8.24 -14.16
N VAL A 115 -13.57 -7.52 -14.60
CA VAL A 115 -13.48 -6.55 -15.70
C VAL A 115 -12.51 -5.42 -15.35
N SER A 116 -12.57 -4.89 -14.12
CA SER A 116 -11.66 -3.85 -13.66
C SER A 116 -10.20 -4.32 -13.69
N LEU A 117 -9.90 -5.47 -13.07
CA LEU A 117 -8.54 -5.99 -12.99
C LEU A 117 -7.99 -6.36 -14.37
N PHE A 118 -8.82 -6.97 -15.22
CA PHE A 118 -8.45 -7.28 -16.60
C PHE A 118 -8.06 -6.01 -17.37
N CYS A 119 -8.90 -4.97 -17.31
CA CYS A 119 -8.66 -3.73 -18.04
C CYS A 119 -7.42 -2.96 -17.52
N PHE A 120 -7.25 -2.87 -16.20
CA PHE A 120 -6.04 -2.29 -15.61
C PHE A 120 -4.78 -3.06 -16.00
N ARG A 121 -4.83 -4.39 -16.01
CA ARG A 121 -3.69 -5.24 -16.35
C ARG A 121 -3.32 -5.16 -17.83
N THR A 122 -4.29 -5.21 -18.72
CA THR A 122 -4.05 -5.03 -20.17
C THR A 122 -3.46 -3.65 -20.46
N THR A 123 -4.00 -2.60 -19.83
CA THR A 123 -3.52 -1.23 -20.04
C THR A 123 -2.11 -1.05 -19.46
N GLY A 124 -1.84 -1.58 -18.26
CA GLY A 124 -0.51 -1.56 -17.64
C GLY A 124 0.55 -2.24 -18.51
N LEU A 125 0.22 -3.39 -19.13
CA LEU A 125 1.11 -4.08 -20.07
C LEU A 125 1.42 -3.24 -21.30
N ARG A 126 0.41 -2.61 -21.91
CA ARG A 126 0.59 -1.75 -23.10
C ARG A 126 1.42 -0.51 -22.81
N ILE A 127 1.13 0.19 -21.71
CA ILE A 127 1.90 1.38 -21.29
C ILE A 127 3.35 0.99 -20.99
N SER A 128 3.58 -0.13 -20.30
CA SER A 128 4.93 -0.64 -20.02
C SER A 128 5.70 -0.95 -21.31
N ALA A 129 5.05 -1.57 -22.31
CA ALA A 129 5.67 -1.84 -23.61
C ALA A 129 6.00 -0.55 -24.38
N ALA A 130 5.09 0.41 -24.44
CA ALA A 130 5.31 1.70 -25.08
C ALA A 130 6.45 2.50 -24.43
N LEU A 131 6.50 2.50 -23.09
CA LEU A 131 7.58 3.13 -22.33
C LEU A 131 8.93 2.49 -22.63
N ARG A 132 8.99 1.15 -22.67
CA ARG A 132 10.22 0.41 -22.96
C ARG A 132 10.72 0.72 -24.38
N LEU A 133 9.82 0.82 -25.36
CA LEU A 133 10.13 1.21 -26.73
C LEU A 133 10.66 2.65 -26.81
N ALA A 134 9.96 3.62 -26.20
CA ALA A 134 10.38 5.02 -26.20
C ALA A 134 11.74 5.21 -25.49
N TYR A 135 11.98 4.48 -24.40
CA TYR A 135 13.26 4.49 -23.71
C TYR A 135 14.37 3.94 -24.61
N MET A 136 14.17 2.81 -25.31
CA MET A 136 15.18 2.28 -26.23
C MET A 136 15.46 3.23 -27.40
N GLN A 137 14.44 3.84 -27.99
CA GLN A 137 14.62 4.84 -29.05
C GLN A 137 15.44 6.06 -28.58
N SER A 138 15.14 6.56 -27.38
CA SER A 138 15.90 7.66 -26.76
C SER A 138 17.34 7.25 -26.45
N LEU A 139 17.55 6.02 -25.94
CA LEU A 139 18.87 5.49 -25.63
C LEU A 139 19.76 5.43 -26.87
N PHE A 140 19.26 4.93 -28.00
CA PHE A 140 20.01 4.87 -29.26
C PHE A 140 20.21 6.24 -29.93
N SER A 141 19.43 7.25 -29.55
CA SER A 141 19.58 8.62 -30.06
C SER A 141 20.62 9.45 -29.28
N GLN A 142 21.19 8.91 -28.19
CA GLN A 142 22.17 9.63 -27.38
C GLN A 142 23.59 9.59 -27.97
N PRO A 143 24.41 10.64 -27.76
CA PRO A 143 25.80 10.64 -28.18
C PRO A 143 26.61 9.53 -27.50
N ILE A 144 27.54 8.90 -28.24
CA ILE A 144 28.41 7.81 -27.77
C ILE A 144 29.12 8.17 -26.45
N ARG A 145 29.58 9.42 -26.29
CA ARG A 145 30.20 9.91 -25.04
C ARG A 145 29.35 9.70 -23.79
N LYS A 146 28.01 9.79 -23.89
CA LYS A 146 27.12 9.53 -22.77
C LYS A 146 26.88 8.05 -22.54
N LEU A 147 26.87 7.25 -23.62
CA LEU A 147 26.72 5.80 -23.54
C LEU A 147 27.95 5.15 -22.90
N ASP A 148 29.16 5.65 -23.18
CA ASP A 148 30.41 5.16 -22.57
C ASP A 148 30.50 5.40 -21.05
N GLN A 149 29.70 6.33 -20.51
CA GLN A 149 29.66 6.62 -19.08
C GLN A 149 28.77 5.65 -18.29
N VAL A 150 27.93 4.86 -18.97
CA VAL A 150 26.93 4.00 -18.31
C VAL A 150 27.15 2.56 -18.73
N SER A 151 27.30 1.66 -17.76
CA SER A 151 27.41 0.22 -18.04
C SER A 151 26.15 -0.31 -18.72
N ALA A 152 26.30 -1.07 -19.80
CA ALA A 152 25.19 -1.69 -20.53
C ALA A 152 24.32 -2.57 -19.61
N GLY A 153 24.93 -3.21 -18.60
CA GLY A 153 24.21 -4.00 -17.59
C GLY A 153 23.32 -3.14 -16.69
N THR A 154 23.80 -1.96 -16.28
CA THR A 154 23.02 -1.01 -15.50
C THR A 154 21.82 -0.49 -16.29
N VAL A 155 22.02 -0.10 -17.56
CA VAL A 155 20.93 0.40 -18.42
C VAL A 155 19.83 -0.66 -18.60
N THR A 156 20.22 -1.90 -18.89
CA THR A 156 19.30 -3.02 -19.10
C THR A 156 18.54 -3.39 -17.82
N SER A 157 19.22 -3.34 -16.67
CA SER A 157 18.59 -3.59 -15.37
C SER A 157 17.61 -2.46 -14.99
N THR A 158 18.01 -1.20 -15.20
CA THR A 158 17.18 -0.03 -14.90
C THR A 158 15.90 -0.02 -15.73
N ILE A 159 15.98 -0.21 -17.05
CA ILE A 159 14.78 -0.21 -17.90
C ILE A 159 13.85 -1.36 -17.54
N THR A 160 14.39 -2.55 -17.25
CA THR A 160 13.58 -3.74 -16.93
C THR A 160 12.86 -3.55 -15.60
N THR A 161 13.60 -3.14 -14.56
CA THR A 161 13.07 -2.93 -13.21
C THR A 161 12.06 -1.78 -13.21
N ALA A 162 12.42 -0.61 -13.75
CA ALA A 162 11.53 0.54 -13.80
C ALA A 162 10.23 0.25 -14.56
N SER A 163 10.32 -0.41 -15.72
CA SER A 163 9.13 -0.76 -16.51
C SER A 163 8.23 -1.78 -15.81
N ASN A 164 8.81 -2.72 -15.06
CA ASN A 164 8.06 -3.70 -14.27
C ASN A 164 7.39 -3.03 -13.06
N THR A 165 8.13 -2.20 -12.31
CA THR A 165 7.57 -1.41 -11.20
C THR A 165 6.42 -0.52 -11.67
N ILE A 166 6.55 0.15 -12.81
CA ILE A 166 5.48 0.96 -13.41
C ILE A 166 4.28 0.09 -13.80
N GLN A 167 4.52 -1.05 -14.45
CA GLN A 167 3.46 -1.98 -14.82
C GLN A 167 2.64 -2.44 -13.60
N VAL A 168 3.31 -2.93 -12.54
CA VAL A 168 2.66 -3.39 -11.31
C VAL A 168 1.93 -2.26 -10.60
N SER A 169 2.51 -1.05 -10.64
CA SER A 169 1.87 0.13 -10.04
C SER A 169 0.57 0.49 -10.75
N ILE A 170 0.57 0.46 -12.09
CA ILE A 170 -0.61 0.77 -12.90
C ILE A 170 -1.65 -0.35 -12.81
N SER A 171 -1.24 -1.62 -12.88
CA SER A 171 -2.18 -2.74 -12.94
C SER A 171 -2.84 -3.03 -11.59
N ASP A 172 -2.05 -3.05 -10.51
CA ASP A 172 -2.51 -3.59 -9.24
C ASP A 172 -2.71 -2.48 -8.21
N ARG A 173 -1.74 -1.55 -8.09
CA ARG A 173 -1.80 -0.51 -7.05
C ARG A 173 -2.89 0.53 -7.33
N LEU A 174 -3.11 0.92 -8.58
CA LEU A 174 -4.20 1.82 -8.95
C LEU A 174 -5.58 1.17 -8.72
N HIS A 175 -5.77 -0.08 -9.13
CA HIS A 175 -7.00 -0.82 -8.87
C HIS A 175 -7.33 -0.84 -7.37
N LEU A 176 -6.37 -1.26 -6.55
CA LEU A 176 -6.52 -1.29 -5.09
C LEU A 176 -6.79 0.10 -4.50
N LEU A 177 -6.15 1.16 -5.01
CA LEU A 177 -6.40 2.53 -4.56
C LEU A 177 -7.85 2.96 -4.80
N PHE A 178 -8.35 2.82 -6.03
CA PHE A 178 -9.73 3.22 -6.36
C PHE A 178 -10.78 2.34 -5.66
N GLN A 179 -10.52 1.05 -5.55
CA GLN A 179 -11.39 0.13 -4.81
C GLN A 179 -11.44 0.50 -3.31
N SER A 180 -10.28 0.75 -2.69
CA SER A 180 -10.19 1.11 -1.27
C SER A 180 -10.78 2.48 -0.98
N LEU A 181 -10.59 3.46 -1.88
CA LEU A 181 -11.18 4.78 -1.77
C LEU A 181 -12.70 4.71 -1.84
N SER A 182 -13.24 3.96 -2.81
CA SER A 182 -14.68 3.74 -2.95
C SER A 182 -15.27 3.02 -1.74
N LEU A 183 -14.58 1.98 -1.24
CA LEU A 183 -14.94 1.27 -0.02
C LEU A 183 -15.02 2.23 1.18
N MET A 184 -13.99 3.04 1.39
CA MET A 184 -13.91 3.99 2.50
C MET A 184 -15.05 5.03 2.42
N ILE A 185 -15.24 5.66 1.26
CA ILE A 185 -16.29 6.68 1.07
C ILE A 185 -17.67 6.07 1.28
N SER A 186 -17.93 4.90 0.70
CA SER A 186 -19.23 4.23 0.79
C SER A 186 -19.51 3.74 2.21
N ALA A 187 -18.52 3.15 2.89
CA ALA A 187 -18.65 2.70 4.28
C ALA A 187 -19.00 3.87 5.21
N TYR A 188 -18.28 5.00 5.10
CA TYR A 188 -18.57 6.19 5.91
C TYR A 188 -19.93 6.80 5.57
N ALA A 189 -20.29 6.91 4.28
CA ALA A 189 -21.59 7.44 3.88
C ALA A 189 -22.75 6.61 4.45
N ILE A 190 -22.63 5.28 4.41
CA ILE A 190 -23.62 4.36 4.99
C ILE A 190 -23.64 4.50 6.52
N ALA A 191 -22.49 4.48 7.19
CA ALA A 191 -22.41 4.60 8.65
C ALA A 191 -23.07 5.90 9.16
N PHE A 192 -22.77 7.04 8.54
CA PHE A 192 -23.39 8.32 8.89
C PHE A 192 -24.89 8.36 8.62
N ARG A 193 -25.38 7.66 7.59
CA ARG A 193 -26.80 7.60 7.25
C ARG A 193 -27.63 6.85 8.30
N TYR A 194 -27.04 5.84 8.94
CA TYR A 194 -27.71 5.00 9.93
C TYR A 194 -27.61 5.56 11.35
N SER A 195 -26.39 5.89 11.81
CA SER A 195 -26.19 6.49 13.14
C SER A 195 -24.99 7.42 13.15
N TRP A 196 -25.26 8.72 13.14
CA TRP A 196 -24.22 9.75 13.19
C TRP A 196 -23.43 9.71 14.50
N ALA A 197 -24.09 9.44 15.64
CA ALA A 197 -23.45 9.45 16.96
C ALA A 197 -22.48 8.28 17.15
N LEU A 198 -22.87 7.07 16.72
CA LEU A 198 -22.02 5.88 16.80
C LEU A 198 -20.82 6.01 15.83
N THR A 199 -21.07 6.51 14.62
CA THR A 199 -20.01 6.76 13.63
C THR A 199 -18.99 7.78 14.12
N LEU A 200 -19.44 8.85 14.79
CA LEU A 200 -18.52 9.84 15.35
C LEU A 200 -17.66 9.23 16.47
N ALA A 201 -18.26 8.42 17.34
CA ALA A 201 -17.53 7.72 18.40
C ALA A 201 -16.45 6.78 17.85
N THR A 202 -16.76 5.98 16.83
CA THR A 202 -15.79 5.06 16.20
C THR A 202 -14.76 5.81 15.36
N SER A 203 -15.12 6.94 14.76
CA SER A 203 -14.18 7.78 13.99
C SER A 203 -13.03 8.34 14.85
N SER A 204 -13.25 8.57 16.14
CA SER A 204 -12.21 9.01 17.08
C SER A 204 -11.02 8.05 17.13
N ALA A 205 -11.28 6.75 17.04
CA ALA A 205 -10.21 5.76 17.00
C ALA A 205 -9.49 5.68 15.65
N LEU A 206 -10.17 6.02 14.54
CA LEU A 206 -9.51 6.16 13.25
C LEU A 206 -8.52 7.35 13.27
N LEU A 207 -8.87 8.45 13.96
CA LEU A 207 -7.94 9.55 14.20
C LEU A 207 -6.74 9.09 15.03
N PHE A 208 -6.96 8.30 16.08
CA PHE A 208 -5.87 7.71 16.86
C PHE A 208 -4.94 6.84 16.00
N MET A 209 -5.49 5.98 15.14
CA MET A 209 -4.72 5.17 14.19
C MET A 209 -3.89 6.03 13.23
N LEU A 210 -4.49 7.10 12.68
CA LEU A 210 -3.79 8.04 11.81
C LEU A 210 -2.64 8.75 12.52
N CYS A 211 -2.82 9.14 13.78
CA CYS A 211 -1.75 9.72 14.60
C CYS A 211 -0.60 8.74 14.82
N VAL A 212 -0.90 7.49 15.20
CA VAL A 212 0.13 6.44 15.39
C VAL A 212 0.90 6.20 14.09
N PHE A 213 0.19 6.11 12.97
CA PHE A 213 0.80 5.93 11.66
C PHE A 213 1.65 7.14 11.27
N GLY A 214 1.17 8.37 11.47
CA GLY A 214 1.91 9.60 11.17
C GLY A 214 3.21 9.73 11.98
N VAL A 215 3.24 9.24 13.21
CA VAL A 215 4.44 9.28 14.07
C VAL A 215 5.42 8.14 13.74
N THR A 216 4.92 6.96 13.37
CA THR A 216 5.75 5.76 13.19
C THR A 216 6.24 5.58 11.76
N ALA A 217 5.39 5.86 10.76
CA ALA A 217 5.71 5.69 9.35
C ALA A 217 7.00 6.42 8.89
N PRO A 218 7.25 7.71 9.22
CA PRO A 218 8.47 8.37 8.76
C PRO A 218 9.73 7.76 9.39
N ARG A 219 9.64 7.29 10.64
CA ARG A 219 10.75 6.61 11.32
C ARG A 219 11.01 5.24 10.71
N LEU A 220 9.95 4.47 10.47
CA LEU A 220 10.05 3.15 9.87
C LEU A 220 10.62 3.23 8.46
N LEU A 221 10.13 4.17 7.64
CA LEU A 221 10.61 4.39 6.29
C LEU A 221 12.08 4.84 6.25
N LYS A 222 12.51 5.68 7.21
CA LYS A 222 13.91 6.08 7.33
C LYS A 222 14.81 4.89 7.67
N LEU A 223 14.38 4.02 8.60
CA LEU A 223 15.13 2.82 8.97
C LEU A 223 15.19 1.83 7.79
N GLU A 224 14.08 1.65 7.08
CA GLU A 224 14.01 0.78 5.90
C GLU A 224 14.93 1.27 4.77
N LYS A 225 14.99 2.60 4.53
CA LYS A 225 15.94 3.20 3.59
C LYS A 225 17.40 2.94 4.00
N GLN A 226 17.72 3.14 5.28
CA GLN A 226 19.08 2.90 5.81
C GLN A 226 19.51 1.43 5.68
N MET A 227 18.58 0.50 5.94
CA MET A 227 18.84 -0.93 5.71
C MET A 227 19.06 -1.23 4.25
N GLY A 228 18.21 -0.71 3.36
CA GLY A 228 18.37 -0.91 1.91
C GLY A 228 19.73 -0.42 1.39
N GLU A 229 20.21 0.73 1.86
CA GLU A 229 21.54 1.25 1.51
C GLU A 229 22.69 0.37 2.05
N THR A 230 22.52 -0.16 3.26
CA THR A 230 23.50 -1.03 3.92
C THR A 230 23.56 -2.40 3.20
N ASP A 231 22.40 -2.97 2.88
CA ASP A 231 22.26 -4.21 2.11
C ASP A 231 22.85 -4.08 0.70
N ALA A 232 22.63 -2.94 0.03
CA ALA A 232 23.21 -2.67 -1.28
C ALA A 232 24.75 -2.62 -1.23
N LYS A 233 25.33 -2.02 -0.19
CA LYS A 233 26.79 -1.99 0.03
C LYS A 233 27.34 -3.40 0.26
N HIS A 234 26.65 -4.23 1.04
CA HIS A 234 27.07 -5.61 1.31
C HIS A 234 27.01 -6.48 0.06
N ALA A 235 25.92 -6.38 -0.70
CA ALA A 235 25.77 -7.07 -1.97
C ALA A 235 26.87 -6.68 -2.97
N THR A 236 27.24 -5.39 -3.03
CA THR A 236 28.31 -4.90 -3.91
C THR A 236 29.67 -5.49 -3.53
N VAL A 237 30.02 -5.48 -2.23
CA VAL A 237 31.29 -6.07 -1.76
C VAL A 237 31.34 -7.58 -2.00
N ALA A 238 30.23 -8.29 -1.76
CA ALA A 238 30.15 -9.72 -2.05
C ALA A 238 30.33 -10.00 -3.56
N ALA A 239 29.68 -9.22 -4.42
CA ALA A 239 29.81 -9.33 -5.86
C ALA A 239 31.25 -9.09 -6.34
N GLU A 240 31.96 -8.11 -5.78
CA GLU A 240 33.36 -7.82 -6.12
C GLU A 240 34.30 -8.98 -5.73
N VAL A 241 34.11 -9.54 -4.54
CA VAL A 241 34.90 -10.69 -4.04
C VAL A 241 34.67 -11.93 -4.91
N ILE A 242 33.41 -12.21 -5.28
CA ILE A 242 33.06 -13.36 -6.14
C ILE A 242 33.61 -13.15 -7.56
N SER A 243 33.48 -11.94 -8.11
CA SER A 243 34.02 -11.61 -9.44
C SER A 243 35.54 -11.73 -9.51
N SER A 244 36.24 -11.43 -8.41
CA SER A 244 37.71 -11.46 -8.33
C SER A 244 38.25 -12.70 -7.60
N ILE A 245 37.50 -13.80 -7.59
CA ILE A 245 37.80 -14.96 -6.74
C ILE A 245 39.22 -15.52 -6.98
N ARG A 246 39.68 -15.58 -8.23
CA ARG A 246 41.05 -16.04 -8.56
C ARG A 246 42.13 -15.16 -7.92
N THR A 247 41.94 -13.85 -7.94
CA THR A 247 42.83 -12.87 -7.29
C THR A 247 42.81 -13.02 -5.77
N VAL A 248 41.62 -13.23 -5.19
CA VAL A 248 41.48 -13.46 -3.75
C VAL A 248 42.22 -14.72 -3.30
N PHE A 249 42.14 -15.80 -4.09
CA PHE A 249 42.89 -17.04 -3.84
C PHE A 249 44.40 -16.84 -4.01
N SER A 250 44.85 -16.15 -5.08
CA SER A 250 46.28 -15.95 -5.33
C SER A 250 46.95 -15.07 -4.27
N LEU A 251 46.22 -14.14 -3.66
CA LEU A 251 46.70 -13.29 -2.56
C LEU A 251 46.47 -13.90 -1.16
N GLY A 252 45.83 -15.07 -1.06
CA GLY A 252 45.48 -15.69 0.24
C GLY A 252 44.56 -14.82 1.12
N ALA A 253 43.81 -13.87 0.53
CA ALA A 253 43.08 -12.83 1.25
C ALA A 253 41.70 -13.26 1.78
N GLN A 254 41.35 -14.54 1.65
CA GLN A 254 40.02 -15.09 1.97
C GLN A 254 39.58 -14.75 3.39
N VAL A 255 40.40 -15.06 4.39
CA VAL A 255 40.06 -14.84 5.81
C VAL A 255 39.78 -13.36 6.09
N ARG A 256 40.58 -12.47 5.52
CA ARG A 256 40.43 -11.02 5.69
C ARG A 256 39.14 -10.49 5.05
N LEU A 257 38.79 -11.00 3.87
CA LEU A 257 37.56 -10.61 3.16
C LEU A 257 36.31 -11.18 3.83
N THR A 258 36.36 -12.42 4.31
CA THR A 258 35.28 -13.03 5.10
C THR A 258 35.03 -12.27 6.39
N GLN A 259 36.08 -11.85 7.11
CA GLN A 259 35.94 -10.99 8.29
C GLN A 259 35.32 -9.63 7.94
N LYS A 260 35.72 -9.02 6.81
CA LYS A 260 35.13 -7.76 6.34
C LYS A 260 33.64 -7.95 6.03
N HIS A 261 33.27 -9.04 5.37
CA HIS A 261 31.87 -9.39 5.08
C HIS A 261 31.06 -9.64 6.37
N SER A 262 31.62 -10.36 7.34
CA SER A 262 30.96 -10.60 8.63
C SER A 262 30.67 -9.30 9.39
N LYS A 263 31.59 -8.32 9.39
CA LYS A 263 31.35 -7.00 10.02
C LYS A 263 30.17 -6.26 9.38
N TRP A 264 30.06 -6.37 8.06
CA TRP A 264 28.98 -5.79 7.29
C TRP A 264 27.64 -6.45 7.63
N VAL A 265 27.57 -7.78 7.57
CA VAL A 265 26.36 -8.54 7.97
C VAL A 265 25.93 -8.23 9.41
N GLU A 266 26.88 -8.09 10.33
CA GLU A 266 26.60 -7.72 11.73
C GLU A 266 25.98 -6.32 11.85
N GLU A 267 26.43 -5.36 11.04
CA GLU A 267 25.86 -4.02 10.99
C GLU A 267 24.43 -4.03 10.43
N ALA A 268 24.18 -4.76 9.35
CA ALA A 268 22.83 -4.97 8.83
C ALA A 268 21.92 -5.65 9.87
N HIS A 269 22.43 -6.65 10.59
CA HIS A 269 21.69 -7.31 11.66
C HIS A 269 21.30 -6.34 12.79
N LYS A 270 22.23 -5.49 13.23
CA LYS A 270 21.96 -4.46 14.25
C LYS A 270 20.95 -3.43 13.77
N GLN A 271 20.99 -3.04 12.50
CA GLN A 271 19.98 -2.16 11.93
C GLN A 271 18.62 -2.86 11.91
N GLY A 272 18.54 -4.11 11.45
CA GLY A 272 17.34 -4.95 11.50
C GLY A 272 16.70 -5.01 12.89
N LEU A 273 17.52 -5.30 13.91
CA LEU A 273 17.09 -5.31 15.31
C LEU A 273 16.59 -3.95 15.81
N LYS A 274 17.09 -2.83 15.28
CA LYS A 274 16.58 -1.49 15.61
C LYS A 274 15.21 -1.22 14.99
N GLN A 275 14.87 -1.80 13.84
CA GLN A 275 13.55 -1.62 13.20
C GLN A 275 12.47 -2.51 13.81
N ALA A 276 12.83 -3.71 14.25
CA ALA A 276 11.91 -4.66 14.88
C ALA A 276 11.01 -4.03 15.98
N PRO A 277 11.52 -3.29 16.98
CA PRO A 277 10.68 -2.70 18.02
C PRO A 277 9.75 -1.61 17.48
N TRP A 278 10.15 -0.83 16.47
CA TRP A 278 9.28 0.18 15.86
C TRP A 278 8.11 -0.49 15.12
N PHE A 279 8.40 -1.53 14.34
CA PHE A 279 7.37 -2.28 13.63
C PHE A 279 6.42 -3.00 14.61
N ALA A 280 6.97 -3.65 15.64
CA ALA A 280 6.19 -4.33 16.66
C ALA A 280 5.30 -3.35 17.45
N SER A 281 5.84 -2.18 17.80
CA SER A 281 5.07 -1.13 18.47
C SER A 281 3.93 -0.62 17.60
N GLN A 282 4.18 -0.35 16.31
CA GLN A 282 3.14 0.05 15.36
C GLN A 282 2.00 -0.98 15.30
N MET A 283 2.35 -2.25 15.14
CA MET A 283 1.36 -3.33 15.09
C MET A 283 0.59 -3.48 16.40
N ALA A 284 1.27 -3.38 17.55
CA ALA A 284 0.63 -3.45 18.86
C ALA A 284 -0.41 -2.34 19.05
N PHE A 285 -0.07 -1.09 18.70
CA PHE A 285 -1.02 0.03 18.76
C PHE A 285 -2.18 -0.14 17.78
N MET A 286 -1.95 -0.72 16.60
CA MET A 286 -3.02 -1.03 15.65
C MET A 286 -4.01 -2.06 16.20
N PHE A 287 -3.52 -3.18 16.74
CA PHE A 287 -4.40 -4.19 17.33
C PHE A 287 -5.13 -3.66 18.56
N PHE A 288 -4.44 -2.89 19.41
CA PHE A 288 -5.09 -2.26 20.57
C PHE A 288 -6.25 -1.35 20.13
N ALA A 289 -6.02 -0.47 19.15
CA ALA A 289 -7.06 0.41 18.63
C ALA A 289 -8.22 -0.36 18.00
N LEU A 290 -7.95 -1.45 17.26
CA LEU A 290 -8.98 -2.31 16.68
C LEU A 290 -9.92 -2.90 17.76
N TYR A 291 -9.35 -3.50 18.80
CA TYR A 291 -10.14 -4.07 19.89
C TYR A 291 -10.86 -3.01 20.72
N ALA A 292 -10.21 -1.86 20.96
CA ALA A 292 -10.82 -0.72 21.65
C ALA A 292 -12.03 -0.17 20.88
N VAL A 293 -11.96 -0.11 19.54
CA VAL A 293 -13.11 0.27 18.69
C VAL A 293 -14.23 -0.71 18.82
N TYR A 294 -13.97 -2.01 18.74
CA TYR A 294 -15.02 -3.01 18.91
C TYR A 294 -15.68 -2.91 20.29
N ALA A 295 -14.91 -2.80 21.36
CA ALA A 295 -15.44 -2.63 22.71
C ALA A 295 -16.29 -1.35 22.83
N LEU A 296 -15.80 -0.23 22.30
CA LEU A 296 -16.51 1.05 22.33
C LEU A 296 -17.79 1.00 21.48
N ALA A 297 -17.74 0.41 20.29
CA ALA A 297 -18.88 0.28 19.38
C ALA A 297 -19.99 -0.56 20.02
N PHE A 298 -19.66 -1.70 20.64
CA PHE A 298 -20.64 -2.52 21.35
C PHE A 298 -21.21 -1.81 22.58
N TRP A 299 -20.35 -1.22 23.43
CA TRP A 299 -20.80 -0.52 24.63
C TRP A 299 -21.70 0.68 24.32
N PHE A 300 -21.25 1.55 23.42
CA PHE A 300 -21.99 2.74 23.03
C PHE A 300 -23.22 2.40 22.20
N GLY A 301 -23.13 1.39 21.33
CA GLY A 301 -24.26 0.87 20.55
C GLY A 301 -25.37 0.30 21.44
N LEU A 302 -25.03 -0.51 22.44
CA LEU A 302 -25.99 -1.03 23.43
C LEU A 302 -26.63 0.09 24.26
N LYS A 303 -25.84 1.10 24.64
CA LYS A 303 -26.36 2.27 25.36
C LYS A 303 -27.40 3.02 24.51
N LEU A 304 -27.11 3.29 23.24
CA LEU A 304 -28.04 3.96 22.33
C LEU A 304 -29.31 3.14 22.05
N PHE A 305 -29.18 1.82 21.97
CA PHE A 305 -30.32 0.91 21.84
C PHE A 305 -31.23 0.99 23.07
N ARG A 306 -30.65 0.96 24.28
CA ARG A 306 -31.41 1.07 25.54
C ARG A 306 -32.11 2.43 25.71
N GLU A 307 -31.48 3.50 25.22
CA GLU A 307 -32.04 4.87 25.24
C GLU A 307 -33.11 5.10 24.15
N GLY A 308 -33.45 4.07 23.35
CA GLY A 308 -34.49 4.13 22.33
C GLY A 308 -34.16 5.01 21.13
N HIS A 309 -32.92 5.47 21.00
CA HIS A 309 -32.46 6.31 19.88
C HIS A 309 -32.18 5.48 18.62
N ILE A 310 -32.03 4.16 18.76
CA ILE A 310 -31.90 3.19 17.66
C ILE A 310 -32.99 2.12 17.82
N GLY A 311 -33.91 2.03 16.86
CA GLY A 311 -35.05 1.11 16.92
C GLY A 311 -34.74 -0.35 16.58
N ASN A 312 -33.53 -0.68 16.12
CA ASN A 312 -33.22 -2.04 15.68
C ASN A 312 -31.76 -2.44 15.96
N VAL A 313 -31.55 -3.65 16.48
CA VAL A 313 -30.22 -4.19 16.84
C VAL A 313 -29.32 -4.31 15.60
N GLY A 314 -29.92 -4.56 14.43
CA GLY A 314 -29.22 -4.61 13.16
C GLY A 314 -28.37 -3.37 12.88
N THR A 315 -28.86 -2.17 13.21
CA THR A 315 -28.15 -0.90 12.96
C THR A 315 -26.86 -0.72 13.76
N VAL A 316 -26.71 -1.44 14.88
CA VAL A 316 -25.48 -1.41 15.70
C VAL A 316 -24.42 -2.36 15.14
N ILE A 317 -24.84 -3.41 14.42
CA ILE A 317 -23.99 -4.48 13.90
C ILE A 317 -23.51 -4.17 12.47
N MET A 318 -24.24 -3.32 11.73
CA MET A 318 -23.87 -2.83 10.38
C MET A 318 -22.64 -1.92 10.38
#